data_AF-A0A852M5J8-F1
#
_entry.id   AF-A0A852M5J8-F1
#
_cell.length_a   1.000
_cell.length_b   1.000
_cell.length_c   1.000
_cell.angle_alpha   90.00
_cell.angle_beta   90.00
_cell.angle_gamma   90.00
#
_symmetry.space_group_name_H-M   'P 1'
#
loop_
_entity.id
_entity.type
_entity.pdbx_description
1 polymer ?
#
loop_
_entity_poly.entity_id
_entity_poly.type
_entity_poly.pdbx_seq_one_letter_code
_entity_poly.pdbx_strand_id
1 'polypeptide(L)'
;LWLLAFLGSLALLIHAYAKCVAYYLQYPHNTQLEEGTARNKTFPAITLCNLNPARFSRLSGHDLYWAGEMLGLLDGAGRPLASESVEKKRLETLLGMLAMSEEEKSRPFDLEEFYGRVGHQLNLSEMLVSCMFGGDECDGSDFQTVSGQWKDVTRGRG
;
A
#
# COMPACT_ATOMS: atom_id res chain seq x y z
N LEU A 1 -37.07 -13.31 -62.77
CA LEU A 1 -35.83 -12.51 -62.59
C LEU A 1 -36.01 -11.41 -61.55
N TRP A 2 -36.95 -10.47 -61.74
CA TRP A 2 -37.22 -9.36 -60.83
C TRP A 2 -37.52 -9.76 -59.38
N LEU A 3 -38.38 -10.76 -59.18
CA LEU A 3 -38.71 -11.26 -57.84
C LEU A 3 -37.49 -11.90 -57.13
N LEU A 4 -36.65 -12.64 -57.84
CA LEU A 4 -35.42 -13.23 -57.28
C LEU A 4 -34.41 -12.15 -56.93
N ALA A 5 -34.25 -11.13 -57.77
CA ALA A 5 -33.38 -9.99 -57.50
C ALA A 5 -33.85 -9.20 -56.26
N PHE A 6 -35.16 -8.98 -56.13
CA PHE A 6 -35.77 -8.34 -54.97
C PHE A 6 -35.56 -9.15 -53.68
N LEU A 7 -35.85 -10.46 -53.71
CA LEU A 7 -35.65 -11.35 -52.57
C LEU A 7 -34.17 -11.43 -52.16
N GLY A 8 -33.26 -11.50 -53.14
CA GLY A 8 -31.82 -11.47 -52.89
C GLY A 8 -31.37 -10.18 -52.21
N SER A 9 -31.85 -9.03 -52.69
CA SER A 9 -31.58 -7.71 -52.07
C SER A 9 -32.12 -7.62 -50.65
N LEU A 10 -33.35 -8.10 -50.41
CA LEU A 10 -33.97 -8.11 -49.09
C LEU A 10 -33.20 -9.01 -48.10
N ALA A 11 -32.77 -10.20 -48.54
CA ALA A 11 -32.00 -11.12 -47.69
C ALA A 11 -30.63 -10.52 -47.29
N LEU A 12 -29.94 -9.88 -48.23
CA LEU A 12 -28.68 -9.19 -47.95
C LEU A 12 -28.87 -8.03 -46.97
N LEU A 13 -29.96 -7.27 -47.14
CA LEU A 13 -30.32 -6.17 -46.24
C LEU A 13 -30.52 -6.68 -44.80
N ILE A 14 -31.35 -7.71 -44.61
CA ILE A 14 -31.63 -8.29 -43.30
C ILE A 14 -30.34 -8.80 -42.64
N HIS A 15 -29.49 -9.51 -43.39
CA HIS A 15 -28.22 -10.02 -42.89
C HIS A 15 -27.26 -8.92 -42.42
N ALA A 16 -27.15 -7.83 -43.20
CA ALA A 16 -26.32 -6.68 -42.84
C ALA A 16 -26.83 -6.01 -41.56
N TYR A 17 -28.14 -5.77 -41.45
CA TYR A 17 -28.75 -5.18 -40.26
C TYR A 17 -28.60 -6.06 -39.03
N ALA A 18 -28.82 -7.37 -39.15
CA ALA A 18 -28.64 -8.31 -38.04
C ALA A 18 -27.20 -8.26 -37.50
N LYS A 19 -26.20 -8.19 -38.39
CA LYS A 19 -24.80 -8.01 -37.99
C LYS A 19 -24.53 -6.68 -37.30
N CYS A 20 -25.05 -5.58 -37.84
CA CYS A 20 -24.88 -4.25 -37.24
C CYS A 20 -25.55 -4.16 -35.86
N VAL A 21 -26.77 -4.69 -35.70
CA VAL A 21 -27.48 -4.72 -34.41
C VAL A 21 -26.75 -5.63 -33.43
N ALA A 22 -26.31 -6.82 -33.86
CA ALA A 22 -25.54 -7.72 -33.00
C ALA A 22 -24.21 -7.09 -32.55
N TYR A 23 -23.53 -6.34 -33.42
CA TYR A 23 -22.31 -5.60 -33.07
C TYR A 23 -22.60 -4.42 -32.14
N TYR A 24 -23.67 -3.67 -32.39
CA TYR A 24 -24.11 -2.58 -31.51
C TYR A 24 -24.42 -3.09 -30.09
N LEU A 25 -25.12 -4.23 -29.99
CA LEU A 25 -25.45 -4.87 -28.71
C LEU A 25 -24.26 -5.53 -28.01
N GLN A 26 -23.09 -5.60 -28.65
CA GLN A 26 -21.83 -5.98 -27.98
C GLN A 26 -21.19 -4.79 -27.23
N TYR A 27 -21.75 -3.58 -27.35
CA TYR A 27 -21.25 -2.36 -26.71
C TYR A 27 -19.74 -2.13 -26.90
N PRO A 28 -19.24 -2.15 -28.15
CA PRO A 28 -17.83 -1.90 -28.42
C PRO A 28 -17.47 -0.45 -28.07
N HIS A 29 -16.28 -0.24 -27.51
CA HIS A 29 -15.76 1.07 -27.16
C HIS A 29 -14.40 1.28 -27.82
N ASN A 30 -14.13 2.52 -28.25
CA ASN A 30 -12.82 2.94 -28.76
C ASN A 30 -12.27 4.04 -27.84
N THR A 31 -11.03 3.88 -27.41
CA THR A 31 -10.34 4.89 -26.61
C THR A 31 -9.46 5.73 -27.53
N GLN A 32 -9.62 7.05 -27.50
CA GLN A 32 -8.72 8.00 -28.14
C GLN A 32 -7.84 8.64 -27.06
N LEU A 33 -6.55 8.79 -27.34
CA LEU A 33 -5.59 9.38 -26.43
C LEU A 33 -5.12 10.72 -27.01
N GLU A 34 -5.15 11.75 -26.18
CA GLU A 34 -4.67 13.09 -26.51
C GLU A 34 -3.76 13.59 -25.39
N GLU A 35 -2.64 14.21 -25.75
CA GLU A 35 -1.70 14.80 -24.81
C GLU A 35 -1.81 16.33 -24.88
N GLY A 36 -2.39 16.92 -23.82
CA GLY A 36 -2.54 18.37 -23.69
C GLY A 36 -1.60 18.94 -22.62
N THR A 37 -0.84 19.98 -22.97
CA THR A 37 -0.05 20.74 -21.99
C THR A 37 -0.95 21.76 -21.28
N ALA A 38 -0.85 21.85 -19.95
CA ALA A 38 -1.56 22.87 -19.17
C ALA A 38 -0.56 23.62 -18.28
N ARG A 39 -0.74 24.94 -18.15
CA ARG A 39 0.15 25.81 -17.36
C ARG A 39 0.13 25.46 -15.87
N ASN A 40 -1.03 25.09 -15.35
CA ASN A 40 -1.23 24.69 -13.97
C ASN A 40 -1.80 23.27 -13.94
N LYS A 41 -1.23 22.42 -13.09
CA LYS A 41 -1.72 21.07 -12.81
C LYS A 41 -1.80 20.91 -11.30
N THR A 42 -2.75 20.11 -10.83
CA THR A 42 -2.82 19.74 -9.42
C THR A 42 -1.64 18.85 -9.09
N PHE A 43 -0.87 19.22 -8.07
CA PHE A 43 0.20 18.36 -7.57
C PHE A 43 -0.41 17.10 -6.94
N PRO A 44 0.09 15.90 -7.28
CA PRO A 44 -0.49 14.66 -6.78
C PRO A 44 -0.20 14.48 -5.29
N ALA A 45 -0.99 13.63 -4.63
CA ALA A 45 -0.66 13.16 -3.29
C ALA A 45 0.60 12.28 -3.35
N ILE A 46 1.61 12.61 -2.53
CA ILE A 46 2.83 11.83 -2.39
C ILE A 46 2.77 11.07 -1.07
N THR A 47 2.72 9.74 -1.14
CA THR A 47 2.73 8.87 0.04
C THR A 47 4.12 8.31 0.25
N LEU A 48 4.69 8.53 1.44
CA LEU A 48 6.00 8.06 1.84
C LEU A 48 5.87 7.15 3.06
N CYS A 49 6.63 6.06 3.08
CA CYS A 49 6.72 5.19 4.25
C CYS A 49 8.16 4.71 4.43
N ASN A 50 8.61 4.61 5.67
CA ASN A 50 9.85 3.93 5.97
C ASN A 50 9.67 2.41 5.73
N LEU A 51 10.61 1.77 5.04
CA LEU A 51 10.61 0.32 4.86
C LEU A 51 10.78 -0.43 6.19
N ASN A 52 11.41 0.20 7.18
CA ASN A 52 11.45 -0.34 8.52
C ASN A 52 10.11 -0.09 9.24
N PRO A 53 9.32 -1.14 9.55
CA PRO A 53 7.97 -0.99 10.10
C PRO A 53 7.96 -0.47 11.54
N ALA A 54 9.03 -0.67 12.30
CA ALA A 54 9.09 -0.29 13.71
C ALA A 54 10.49 0.18 14.13
N ARG A 55 10.56 1.20 14.98
CA ARG A 55 11.80 1.66 15.60
C ARG A 55 12.13 0.72 16.76
N PHE A 56 13.24 -0.02 16.63
CA PHE A 56 13.68 -0.98 17.65
C PHE A 56 13.84 -0.34 19.04
N SER A 57 14.26 0.93 19.11
CA SER A 57 14.41 1.68 20.36
C SER A 57 13.10 2.01 21.08
N ARG A 58 11.96 1.90 20.40
CA ARG A 58 10.62 2.16 20.95
C ARG A 58 9.84 0.88 21.24
N LEU A 59 10.39 -0.30 20.90
CA LEU A 59 9.79 -1.59 21.22
C LEU A 59 9.92 -1.88 22.72
N SER A 60 8.83 -2.36 23.30
CA SER A 60 8.79 -2.93 24.65
C SER A 60 8.82 -4.46 24.59
N GLY A 61 9.03 -5.08 25.75
CA GLY A 61 8.86 -6.53 25.89
C GLY A 61 7.46 -7.00 25.51
N HIS A 62 6.42 -6.29 25.99
CA HIS A 62 5.03 -6.61 25.67
C HIS A 62 4.76 -6.57 24.17
N ASP A 63 5.34 -5.60 23.46
CA ASP A 63 5.24 -5.52 21.99
C ASP A 63 5.92 -6.72 21.32
N LEU A 64 7.08 -7.12 21.83
CA LEU A 64 7.83 -8.26 21.30
C LEU A 64 7.07 -9.58 21.55
N TYR A 65 6.37 -9.70 22.68
CA TYR A 65 5.53 -10.86 22.99
C TYR A 65 4.36 -11.02 22.01
N TRP A 66 3.66 -9.92 21.67
CA TRP A 66 2.49 -9.98 20.79
C TRP A 66 2.80 -9.86 19.29
N ALA A 67 3.78 -9.03 18.93
CA ALA A 67 4.10 -8.67 17.55
C ALA A 67 5.48 -9.17 17.08
N GLY A 68 6.26 -9.82 17.94
CA GLY A 68 7.64 -10.20 17.62
C GLY A 68 7.78 -11.15 16.43
N GLU A 69 6.85 -12.10 16.28
CA GLU A 69 6.81 -12.98 15.11
C GLU A 69 6.43 -12.20 13.83
N MET A 70 5.42 -11.32 13.91
CA MET A 70 5.02 -10.45 12.79
C MET A 70 6.16 -9.54 12.32
N LEU A 71 6.99 -9.06 13.25
CA LEU A 71 8.16 -8.23 12.96
C LEU A 71 9.37 -9.04 12.47
N GLY A 72 9.29 -10.37 12.43
CA GLY A 72 10.40 -11.25 12.08
C GLY A 72 11.55 -11.22 13.10
N LEU A 73 11.26 -10.86 14.35
CA LEU A 73 12.21 -10.85 15.46
C LEU A 73 12.18 -12.15 16.26
N LEU A 74 11.03 -12.81 16.32
CA LEU A 74 10.84 -14.08 17.02
C LEU A 74 10.33 -15.18 16.06
N ASP A 75 10.56 -16.43 16.43
CA ASP A 75 9.88 -17.59 15.83
C ASP A 75 8.50 -17.82 16.47
N GLY A 76 7.71 -18.75 15.91
CA GLY A 76 6.40 -19.13 16.46
C GLY A 76 6.43 -19.79 17.85
N ALA A 77 7.62 -20.04 18.41
CA ALA A 77 7.80 -20.48 19.79
C ALA A 77 8.22 -19.31 20.72
N GLY A 78 8.23 -18.07 20.22
CA GLY A 78 8.60 -16.87 20.97
C GLY A 78 10.10 -16.73 21.22
N ARG A 79 10.95 -17.44 20.46
CA ARG A 79 12.40 -17.40 20.61
C ARG A 79 13.00 -16.41 19.62
N PRO A 80 14.01 -15.62 20.00
CA PRO A 80 14.67 -14.71 19.07
C PRO A 80 15.19 -15.42 17.83
N LEU A 81 14.85 -14.90 16.65
CA LEU A 81 15.44 -15.34 15.40
C LEU A 81 16.87 -14.82 15.35
N ALA A 82 17.83 -15.71 15.60
CA ALA A 82 19.24 -15.44 15.38
C ALA A 82 19.52 -15.44 13.87
N SER A 83 19.44 -14.28 13.22
CA SER A 83 20.20 -14.12 11.98
C SER A 83 21.68 -14.19 12.33
N GLU A 84 22.51 -14.85 11.52
CA GLU A 84 23.97 -14.95 11.73
C GLU A 84 24.67 -13.58 11.86
N SER A 85 23.96 -12.50 11.55
CA SER A 85 24.39 -11.10 11.65
C SER A 85 23.92 -10.35 12.91
N VAL A 86 23.13 -10.98 13.80
CA VAL A 86 22.67 -10.30 15.03
C VAL A 86 23.86 -10.14 15.96
N GLU A 87 24.34 -8.89 16.09
CA GLU A 87 25.29 -8.50 17.11
C GLU A 87 24.82 -9.07 18.46
N LYS A 88 25.67 -9.84 19.16
CA LYS A 88 25.34 -10.48 20.46
C LYS A 88 24.59 -9.55 21.42
N LYS A 89 24.94 -8.26 21.40
CA LYS A 89 24.30 -7.19 22.16
C LYS A 89 22.80 -7.02 21.86
N ARG A 90 22.37 -7.13 20.61
CA ARG A 90 20.95 -7.08 20.22
C ARG A 90 20.19 -8.31 20.70
N LEU A 91 20.82 -9.48 20.61
CA LEU A 91 20.23 -10.72 21.12
C LEU A 91 20.03 -10.66 22.64
N GLU A 92 21.03 -10.18 23.38
CA GLU A 92 20.91 -9.96 24.83
C GLU A 92 19.82 -8.95 25.17
N THR A 93 19.68 -7.87 24.39
CA THR A 93 18.62 -6.88 24.57
C THR A 93 17.24 -7.51 24.34
N LEU A 94 17.07 -8.31 23.28
CA LEU A 94 15.84 -9.04 22.99
C LEU A 94 15.49 -10.01 24.13
N LEU A 95 16.46 -10.79 24.61
CA LEU A 95 16.26 -11.72 25.72
C LEU A 95 15.87 -10.99 27.01
N GLY A 96 16.50 -9.84 27.31
CA GLY A 96 16.13 -9.00 28.44
C GLY A 96 14.72 -8.43 28.34
N MET A 97 14.28 -8.03 27.14
CA MET A 97 12.91 -7.55 26.92
C MET A 97 11.86 -8.66 27.03
N LEU A 98 12.21 -9.92 26.72
CA LEU A 98 11.30 -11.07 26.85
C LEU A 98 11.08 -11.52 28.31
N ALA A 99 11.94 -11.08 29.24
CA ALA A 99 11.81 -11.40 30.66
C ALA A 99 10.77 -10.49 31.34
N MET A 100 9.49 -10.82 31.16
CA MET A 100 8.35 -10.06 31.69
C MET A 100 7.44 -10.93 32.57
N SER A 101 6.64 -10.30 33.44
CA SER A 101 5.72 -11.01 34.34
C SER A 101 4.50 -11.55 33.59
N GLU A 102 3.80 -12.53 34.18
CA GLU A 102 2.57 -13.08 33.58
C GLU A 102 1.44 -12.03 33.53
N GLU A 103 1.41 -11.09 34.48
CA GLU A 103 0.51 -9.95 34.45
C GLU A 103 0.78 -9.02 33.27
N GLU A 104 2.03 -8.86 32.84
CA GLU A 104 2.36 -8.05 31.65
C GLU A 104 1.97 -8.75 30.35
N LYS A 105 2.13 -10.07 30.27
CA LYS A 105 1.71 -10.86 29.09
C LYS A 105 0.20 -10.85 28.89
N SER A 106 -0.56 -10.83 29.98
CA SER A 106 -2.02 -10.86 29.96
C SER A 106 -2.69 -9.52 29.66
N ARG A 107 -1.92 -8.41 29.61
CA ARG A 107 -2.47 -7.11 29.21
C ARG A 107 -2.97 -7.15 27.76
N PRO A 108 -4.05 -6.42 27.44
CA PRO A 108 -4.55 -6.34 26.07
C PRO A 108 -3.53 -5.63 25.17
N PHE A 109 -3.41 -6.11 23.95
CA PHE A 109 -2.55 -5.54 22.92
C PHE A 109 -3.40 -4.79 21.88
N ASP A 110 -3.09 -3.52 21.65
CA ASP A 110 -3.74 -2.67 20.66
C ASP A 110 -2.76 -2.39 19.51
N LEU A 111 -3.13 -2.82 18.30
CA LEU A 111 -2.30 -2.69 17.12
C LEU A 111 -2.20 -1.23 16.63
N GLU A 112 -3.25 -0.43 16.84
CA GLU A 112 -3.25 0.98 16.45
C GLU A 112 -2.31 1.79 17.36
N GLU A 113 -2.38 1.56 18.68
CA GLU A 113 -1.44 2.11 19.65
C GLU A 113 -0.01 1.72 19.31
N PHE A 114 0.21 0.43 19.04
CA PHE A 114 1.52 -0.11 18.70
C PHE A 114 2.12 0.64 17.51
N TYR A 115 1.44 0.70 16.36
CA TYR A 115 1.97 1.39 15.19
C TYR A 115 2.12 2.91 15.41
N GLY A 116 1.20 3.54 16.15
CA GLY A 116 1.29 4.96 16.49
C GLY A 116 2.52 5.30 17.33
N ARG A 117 2.94 4.40 18.22
CA ARG A 117 4.11 4.58 19.10
C ARG A 117 5.41 4.13 18.46
N VAL A 118 5.46 2.92 17.89
CA VAL A 118 6.71 2.32 17.40
C VAL A 118 7.06 2.72 15.98
N GLY A 119 6.06 3.11 15.17
CA GLY A 119 6.26 3.56 13.80
C GLY A 119 7.12 4.81 13.71
N HIS A 120 7.73 5.07 12.55
CA HIS A 120 8.55 6.26 12.36
C HIS A 120 7.68 7.51 12.26
N GLN A 121 8.11 8.59 12.92
CA GLN A 121 7.42 9.88 12.90
C GLN A 121 8.10 10.80 11.88
N LEU A 122 7.28 11.55 11.13
CA LEU A 122 7.76 12.40 10.05
C LEU A 122 8.20 13.80 10.51
N ASN A 123 8.44 13.98 11.82
CA ASN A 123 8.81 15.28 12.38
C ASN A 123 10.18 15.76 11.82
N LEU A 124 10.39 17.07 11.80
CA LEU A 124 11.70 17.65 11.50
C LEU A 124 12.74 17.06 12.45
N SER A 125 13.92 16.75 11.92
CA SER A 125 15.08 16.13 12.60
C SER A 125 15.03 14.61 12.88
N GLU A 126 13.92 13.92 12.65
CA GLU A 126 13.92 12.45 12.56
C GLU A 126 14.06 11.98 11.09
N MET A 127 12.96 11.96 10.34
CA MET A 127 12.96 11.54 8.93
C MET A 127 12.99 12.72 7.96
N LEU A 128 12.30 13.81 8.29
CA LEU A 128 12.18 14.97 7.41
C LEU A 128 13.31 15.96 7.73
N VAL A 129 14.36 15.95 6.92
CA VAL A 129 15.53 16.84 7.11
C VAL A 129 15.25 18.24 6.54
N SER A 130 14.59 18.29 5.39
CA SER A 130 14.20 19.53 4.69
C SER A 130 12.99 19.23 3.81
N CYS A 131 12.06 20.18 3.72
CA CYS A 131 10.88 20.08 2.86
C CYS A 131 10.65 21.43 2.18
N MET A 132 10.46 21.41 0.86
CA MET A 132 10.17 22.60 0.08
C MET A 132 9.24 22.24 -1.07
N PHE A 133 8.17 23.01 -1.24
CA PHE A 133 7.20 22.82 -2.31
C PHE A 133 6.85 24.17 -2.94
N GLY A 134 7.01 24.31 -4.26
CA GLY A 134 6.69 25.57 -4.95
C GLY A 134 7.55 26.78 -4.55
N GLY A 135 8.63 26.57 -3.78
CA GLY A 135 9.47 27.64 -3.22
C GLY A 135 9.13 28.00 -1.77
N ASP A 136 8.07 27.43 -1.21
CA ASP A 136 7.69 27.59 0.19
C ASP A 136 8.23 26.43 1.03
N GLU A 137 8.65 26.72 2.27
CA GLU A 137 9.06 25.71 3.25
C GLU A 137 7.84 24.94 3.76
N CYS A 138 7.99 23.64 3.95
CA CYS A 138 6.99 22.76 4.55
C CYS A 138 7.54 22.03 5.77
N ASP A 139 6.66 21.49 6.60
CA ASP A 139 7.03 20.74 7.79
C ASP A 139 6.22 19.45 7.96
N GLY A 140 6.41 18.74 9.08
CA GLY A 140 5.72 17.48 9.35
C GLY A 140 4.20 17.62 9.51
N SER A 141 3.67 18.83 9.74
CA SER A 141 2.23 19.09 9.87
C SER A 141 1.51 19.15 8.52
N ASP A 142 2.25 19.40 7.42
CA ASP A 142 1.74 19.33 6.06
C ASP A 142 1.52 17.87 5.58
N PHE A 143 1.93 16.90 6.38
CA PHE A 143 1.77 15.47 6.09
C PHE A 143 0.69 14.85 6.98
N GLN A 144 -0.21 14.10 6.34
CA GLN A 144 -1.23 13.34 7.04
C GLN A 144 -0.78 11.88 7.23
N THR A 145 -0.85 11.39 8.46
CA THR A 145 -0.63 9.97 8.77
C THR A 145 -1.74 9.11 8.16
N VAL A 146 -1.36 8.09 7.40
CA VAL A 146 -2.28 7.10 6.83
C VAL A 146 -1.85 5.69 7.23
N SER A 147 -2.81 4.87 7.66
CA SER A 147 -2.61 3.46 7.94
C SER A 147 -3.06 2.63 6.74
N GLY A 148 -2.14 1.88 6.10
CA GLY A 148 -2.45 1.02 4.97
C GLY A 148 -1.40 -0.09 4.77
N GLN A 149 -1.81 -1.23 4.19
CA GLN A 149 -0.87 -2.32 3.89
C GLN A 149 -0.06 -2.00 2.62
N TRP A 150 1.27 -2.11 2.72
CA TRP A 150 2.21 -1.88 1.61
C TRP A 150 2.03 -2.82 0.41
N LYS A 151 1.31 -3.94 0.57
CA LYS A 151 1.04 -4.89 -0.52
C LYS A 151 0.18 -4.28 -1.64
N ASP A 152 -0.52 -3.17 -1.37
CA ASP A 152 -1.32 -2.45 -2.36
C ASP A 152 -0.52 -1.38 -3.14
N VAL A 153 0.73 -1.08 -2.74
CA VAL A 153 1.54 -0.02 -3.38
C VAL A 153 2.48 -0.59 -4.45
N THR A 154 2.93 -1.84 -4.33
CA THR A 154 3.82 -2.48 -5.34
C THR A 154 3.09 -3.38 -6.34
N ARG A 155 1.85 -3.80 -6.04
CA ARG A 155 0.95 -4.34 -7.08
C ARG A 155 0.28 -3.17 -7.79
N GLY A 156 0.97 -2.67 -8.82
CA GLY A 156 0.27 -2.01 -9.91
C GLY A 156 -0.95 -2.87 -10.25
N ARG A 157 -2.13 -2.29 -10.06
CA ARG A 157 -3.41 -2.91 -10.39
C ARG A 157 -3.47 -2.98 -11.91
N GLY A 158 -2.85 -4.02 -12.47
CA GLY A 158 -2.95 -4.45 -13.87
C GLY A 158 -4.09 -5.43 -14.04
#